data_AF-A0A9D9LE25-F1
#
_entry.id   AF-A0A9D9LE25-F1
#
_cell.length_a   1.000
_cell.length_b   1.000
_cell.length_c   1.000
_cell.angle_alpha   90.00
_cell.angle_beta   90.00
_cell.angle_gamma   90.00
#
_symmetry.space_group_name_H-M   'P 1'
#
loop_
_entity.id
_entity.type
_entity.pdbx_description
1 polymer ?
#
loop_
_entity_poly.entity_id
_entity_poly.type
_entity_poly.pdbx_seq_one_letter_code
_entity_poly.pdbx_strand_id
1 'polypeptide(L)'
;MFLRRSATVLAAASLLLSACNDTVRSDTNLSLEEQATAAAGLIRSCGTDNLSADEIDAVEADVRAALRLTPTYGAALRGTGSVSVPVWFHVISKGAGTANGDVTDQQITQQLNVLNDAYAGRTGGVATPFVFTLA
;
A
#
# COMPACT_ATOMS: atom_id res chain seq x y z
N MET A 1 -72.98 -7.83 19.47
CA MET A 1 -73.86 -7.03 18.60
C MET A 1 -73.14 -5.69 18.42
N PHE A 2 -72.43 -5.35 17.35
CA PHE A 2 -72.69 -5.49 15.90
C PHE A 2 -71.41 -5.85 15.11
N LEU A 3 -71.59 -6.69 14.09
CA LEU A 3 -70.71 -6.88 12.94
C LEU A 3 -70.94 -5.75 11.92
N ARG A 4 -69.91 -5.41 11.12
CA ARG A 4 -69.85 -5.50 9.63
C ARG A 4 -68.74 -4.58 9.07
N ARG A 5 -67.71 -5.18 8.45
CA ARG A 5 -67.45 -5.25 7.00
C ARG A 5 -67.13 -3.90 6.35
N SER A 6 -65.89 -3.74 5.87
CA SER A 6 -65.61 -3.15 4.55
C SER A 6 -64.27 -3.63 4.02
N ALA A 7 -64.30 -4.01 2.75
CA ALA A 7 -63.28 -4.75 2.04
C ALA A 7 -62.40 -3.81 1.19
N THR A 8 -61.22 -4.33 0.86
CA THR A 8 -60.48 -4.15 -0.39
C THR A 8 -59.80 -2.81 -0.71
N VAL A 9 -58.47 -2.84 -0.55
CA VAL A 9 -57.44 -2.68 -1.62
C VAL A 9 -57.59 -1.49 -2.56
N LEU A 10 -56.71 -0.49 -2.42
CA LEU A 10 -55.98 0.11 -3.55
C LEU A 10 -54.79 0.93 -3.02
N ALA A 11 -53.71 0.98 -3.80
CA ALA A 11 -52.49 1.77 -3.61
C ALA A 11 -51.40 1.18 -2.69
N ALA A 12 -50.88 0.00 -3.06
CA ALA A 12 -49.53 -0.41 -2.68
C ALA A 12 -48.86 -1.17 -3.82
N ALA A 13 -48.67 -0.51 -4.97
CA ALA A 13 -47.91 -1.06 -6.09
C ALA A 13 -47.21 0.07 -6.86
N SER A 14 -46.31 0.79 -6.19
CA SER A 14 -45.41 1.75 -6.87
C SER A 14 -44.00 1.83 -6.27
N LEU A 15 -43.60 0.92 -5.37
CA LEU A 15 -42.23 0.87 -4.84
C LEU A 15 -41.43 -0.33 -5.36
N LEU A 16 -41.35 -0.50 -6.69
CA LEU A 16 -40.46 -1.50 -7.31
C LEU A 16 -39.65 -0.89 -8.46
N LEU A 17 -39.06 0.29 -8.27
CA LEU A 17 -38.11 0.83 -9.26
C LEU A 17 -36.94 1.62 -8.68
N SER A 18 -36.42 1.23 -7.51
CA SER A 18 -35.18 1.84 -6.98
C SER A 18 -34.11 0.80 -6.58
N ALA A 19 -34.21 -0.44 -7.05
CA ALA A 19 -33.25 -1.48 -6.72
C ALA A 19 -32.01 -1.52 -7.65
N CYS A 20 -31.88 -0.59 -8.61
CA CYS A 20 -30.78 -0.59 -9.59
C CYS A 20 -30.08 0.77 -9.72
N ASN A 21 -29.93 1.54 -8.64
CA ASN A 21 -29.14 2.78 -8.70
C ASN A 21 -28.03 2.89 -7.63
N ASP A 22 -27.64 1.76 -7.04
CA ASP A 22 -26.64 1.68 -5.96
C ASP A 22 -25.20 1.46 -6.47
N THR A 23 -24.91 1.88 -7.71
CA THR A 23 -23.60 1.71 -8.34
C THR A 23 -22.73 2.96 -8.36
N VAL A 24 -23.24 4.09 -7.84
CA VAL A 24 -22.48 5.33 -7.71
C VAL A 24 -21.94 5.42 -6.29
N ARG A 25 -20.72 4.94 -6.09
CA ARG A 25 -19.97 5.18 -4.85
C ARG A 25 -19.57 6.66 -4.82
N SER A 26 -19.99 7.40 -3.78
CA SER A 26 -19.52 8.77 -3.55
C SER A 26 -18.17 8.74 -2.87
N ASP A 27 -17.13 9.22 -3.55
CA ASP A 27 -15.83 9.45 -2.93
C ASP A 27 -15.84 10.83 -2.26
N THR A 28 -15.78 10.86 -0.93
CA THR A 28 -15.83 12.07 -0.11
C THR A 28 -14.52 12.86 -0.14
N ASN A 29 -13.46 12.29 -0.70
CA ASN A 29 -12.16 12.94 -0.86
C ASN A 29 -11.99 13.63 -2.21
N LEU A 30 -12.95 13.47 -3.13
CA LEU A 30 -12.96 14.18 -4.41
C LEU A 30 -13.37 15.64 -4.22
N SER A 31 -12.86 16.53 -5.08
CA SER A 31 -13.41 17.88 -5.16
C SER A 31 -14.88 17.86 -5.58
N LEU A 32 -15.65 18.91 -5.27
CA LEU A 32 -17.08 19.00 -5.64
C LEU A 32 -17.29 18.84 -7.17
N GLU A 33 -16.32 19.25 -7.97
CA GLU A 33 -16.33 19.12 -9.43
C GLU A 33 -16.11 17.66 -9.86
N GLU A 34 -15.21 16.94 -9.20
CA GLU A 34 -14.97 15.51 -9.44
C GLU A 34 -16.14 14.63 -8.95
N GLN A 35 -16.77 14.99 -7.84
CA GLN A 35 -18.00 14.33 -7.36
C GLN A 35 -19.13 14.44 -8.39
N ALA A 36 -19.25 15.58 -9.09
CA ALA A 36 -20.22 15.75 -10.18
C ALA A 36 -19.91 14.84 -11.38
N THR A 37 -18.62 14.63 -11.71
CA THR A 37 -18.22 13.69 -12.77
C THR A 37 -18.37 12.21 -12.36
N ALA A 38 -18.18 11.89 -11.08
CA ALA A 38 -18.43 10.57 -10.52
C ALA A 38 -19.93 10.24 -10.55
N ALA A 39 -20.77 11.19 -10.16
CA ALA A 39 -22.23 11.11 -10.24
C ALA A 39 -22.75 10.98 -11.69
N ALA A 40 -21.99 11.50 -12.67
CA ALA A 40 -22.28 11.33 -14.10
C ALA A 40 -21.90 9.93 -14.65
N GLY A 41 -21.41 9.01 -13.81
CA GLY A 41 -21.15 7.62 -14.19
C GLY A 41 -19.87 7.41 -15.03
N LEU A 42 -18.98 8.40 -15.06
CA LEU A 42 -17.72 8.33 -15.82
C LEU A 42 -16.60 7.56 -15.07
N ILE A 43 -16.81 7.26 -13.78
CA ILE A 43 -15.89 6.47 -12.95
C ILE A 43 -16.41 5.02 -12.88
N ARG A 44 -15.60 4.04 -13.30
CA ARG A 44 -15.98 2.62 -13.33
C ARG A 44 -15.95 2.01 -11.92
N SER A 45 -16.98 1.25 -11.58
CA SER A 45 -17.25 0.67 -10.25
C SER A 45 -16.33 -0.47 -9.77
N CYS A 46 -15.25 -0.79 -10.50
CA CYS A 46 -14.31 -1.86 -10.13
C CYS A 46 -13.06 -1.38 -9.38
N GLY A 47 -13.00 -0.10 -8.99
CA GLY A 47 -11.93 0.45 -8.16
C GLY A 47 -12.14 0.14 -6.68
N THR A 48 -11.07 0.15 -5.89
CA THR A 48 -11.14 0.16 -4.43
C THR A 48 -11.65 1.53 -3.96
N ASP A 49 -12.44 1.55 -2.88
CA ASP A 49 -12.92 2.79 -2.28
C ASP A 49 -11.74 3.64 -1.79
N ASN A 50 -11.79 4.94 -2.08
CA ASN A 50 -10.83 5.90 -1.56
C ASN A 50 -11.26 6.30 -0.16
N LEU A 51 -10.54 5.79 0.84
CA LEU A 51 -10.86 5.99 2.25
C LEU A 51 -10.63 7.44 2.68
N SER A 52 -11.41 7.94 3.64
CA SER A 52 -11.10 9.22 4.29
C SER A 52 -9.80 9.14 5.09
N ALA A 53 -9.19 10.29 5.39
CA ALA A 53 -7.94 10.33 6.17
C ALA A 53 -8.06 9.57 7.51
N ASP A 54 -9.17 9.74 8.23
CA ASP A 54 -9.43 9.06 9.50
C ASP A 54 -9.55 7.53 9.33
N GLU A 55 -10.16 7.07 8.23
CA GLU A 55 -10.28 5.65 7.92
C GLU A 55 -8.93 5.04 7.49
N ILE A 56 -8.09 5.79 6.79
CA ILE A 56 -6.72 5.39 6.46
C ILE A 56 -5.94 5.18 7.76
N ASP A 57 -5.99 6.14 8.69
CA ASP A 57 -5.29 6.05 9.98
C ASP A 57 -5.75 4.84 10.80
N ALA A 58 -7.06 4.54 10.78
CA ALA A 58 -7.63 3.36 11.43
C ALA A 58 -7.12 2.05 10.80
N VAL A 59 -7.14 1.94 9.46
CA VAL A 59 -6.63 0.77 8.74
C VAL A 59 -5.14 0.57 8.99
N GLU A 60 -4.35 1.65 8.99
CA GLU A 60 -2.92 1.58 9.32
C GLU A 60 -2.68 1.09 10.75
N ALA A 61 -3.48 1.54 11.71
CA ALA A 61 -3.39 1.08 13.10
C ALA A 61 -3.68 -0.42 13.21
N ASP A 62 -4.71 -0.91 12.51
CA ASP A 62 -5.11 -2.32 12.47
C ASP A 62 -4.06 -3.19 11.80
N VAL A 63 -3.52 -2.78 10.65
CA VAL A 63 -2.42 -3.49 9.98
C VAL A 63 -1.21 -3.57 10.89
N ARG A 64 -0.86 -2.47 11.58
CA ARG A 64 0.26 -2.44 12.51
C ARG A 64 0.03 -3.34 13.72
N ALA A 65 -1.19 -3.45 14.22
CA ALA A 65 -1.56 -4.38 15.28
C ALA A 65 -1.47 -5.84 14.79
N ALA A 66 -2.00 -6.15 13.62
CA ALA A 66 -1.95 -7.48 13.01
C ALA A 66 -0.50 -7.93 12.76
N LEU A 67 0.37 -7.04 12.28
CA LEU A 67 1.79 -7.32 12.08
C LEU A 67 2.55 -7.58 13.39
N ARG A 68 2.09 -7.04 14.52
CA ARG A 68 2.65 -7.37 15.85
C ARG A 68 2.21 -8.74 16.36
N LEU A 69 1.01 -9.17 16.00
CA LEU A 69 0.41 -10.42 16.47
C LEU A 69 0.71 -11.62 15.58
N THR A 70 1.16 -11.40 14.34
CA THR A 70 1.34 -12.46 13.35
C THR A 70 2.84 -12.69 13.05
N PRO A 71 3.52 -13.64 13.72
CA PRO A 71 4.92 -13.99 13.42
C PRO A 71 5.09 -14.80 12.12
N THR A 72 4.01 -15.02 11.35
CA THR A 72 3.92 -16.06 10.32
C THR A 72 3.38 -15.54 8.99
N TYR A 73 4.01 -14.51 8.43
CA TYR A 73 4.14 -14.39 6.98
C TYR A 73 5.65 -14.31 6.64
N GLY A 74 6.31 -15.47 6.65
CA GLY A 74 7.55 -15.73 5.90
C GLY A 74 8.90 -15.64 6.62
N ALA A 75 9.03 -14.90 7.72
CA ALA A 75 10.23 -14.93 8.54
C ALA A 75 9.85 -14.58 9.97
N ALA A 76 10.33 -15.35 10.95
CA ALA A 76 10.61 -14.75 12.25
C ALA A 76 11.37 -13.45 11.94
N LEU A 77 10.82 -12.28 12.31
CA LEU A 77 11.43 -10.99 12.02
C LEU A 77 12.84 -11.03 12.61
N ARG A 78 13.79 -11.37 11.76
CA ARG A 78 15.20 -11.48 12.11
C ARG A 78 15.58 -10.09 12.62
N GLY A 79 16.30 -10.02 13.74
CA GLY A 79 16.70 -8.74 14.30
C GLY A 79 17.41 -7.90 13.22
N THR A 80 17.21 -6.58 13.26
CA THR A 80 17.91 -5.66 12.36
C THR A 80 19.41 -5.99 12.35
N GLY A 81 19.97 -6.15 11.16
CA GLY A 81 21.36 -6.49 10.95
C GLY A 81 21.83 -7.91 11.36
N SER A 82 20.92 -8.86 11.58
CA SER A 82 21.27 -10.24 11.98
C SER A 82 21.67 -11.16 10.81
N VAL A 83 21.62 -10.70 9.57
CA VAL A 83 22.00 -11.46 8.36
C VAL A 83 23.18 -10.77 7.68
N SER A 84 24.37 -11.38 7.76
CA SER A 84 25.55 -10.90 7.05
C SER A 84 25.57 -11.45 5.62
N VAL A 85 25.73 -10.55 4.65
CA VAL A 85 25.81 -10.86 3.22
C VAL A 85 27.23 -10.54 2.74
N PRO A 86 28.05 -11.55 2.40
CA PRO A 86 29.34 -11.32 1.78
C PRO A 86 29.15 -10.82 0.35
N VAL A 87 29.85 -9.74 0.00
CA VAL A 87 29.75 -9.07 -1.31
C VAL A 87 31.10 -9.10 -2.01
N TRP A 88 31.09 -9.54 -3.27
CA TRP A 88 32.22 -9.46 -4.19
C TRP A 88 31.95 -8.40 -5.24
N PHE A 89 32.88 -7.46 -5.40
CA PHE A 89 32.84 -6.47 -6.48
C PHE A 89 33.74 -6.94 -7.62
N HIS A 90 33.14 -7.24 -8.77
CA HIS A 90 33.89 -7.54 -9.99
C HIS A 90 34.11 -6.25 -10.78
N VAL A 91 35.31 -5.67 -10.65
CA VAL A 91 35.70 -4.49 -11.43
C VAL A 91 36.23 -4.95 -12.79
N ILE A 92 35.56 -4.54 -13.86
CA ILE A 92 35.98 -4.82 -15.25
C ILE A 92 36.38 -3.49 -15.88
N SER A 93 37.68 -3.28 -16.05
CA SER A 93 38.25 -2.05 -16.61
C SER A 93 39.11 -2.33 -17.85
N LYS A 94 39.35 -1.30 -18.66
CA LYS A 94 40.25 -1.37 -19.82
C LYS A 94 41.73 -1.27 -19.43
N GLY A 95 42.01 -0.86 -18.19
CA GLY A 95 43.35 -0.62 -17.67
C GLY A 95 43.28 0.26 -16.42
N ALA A 96 44.43 0.58 -15.84
CA ALA A 96 44.51 1.38 -14.61
C ALA A 96 43.97 2.80 -14.80
N GLY A 97 43.36 3.34 -13.74
CA GLY A 97 42.89 4.72 -13.67
C GLY A 97 41.42 4.88 -14.06
N THR A 98 40.75 5.82 -13.38
CA THR A 98 39.29 6.02 -13.47
C THR A 98 38.81 6.35 -14.89
N ALA A 99 39.63 7.01 -15.69
CA ALA A 99 39.33 7.28 -17.10
C ALA A 99 39.24 5.99 -17.96
N ASN A 100 39.83 4.89 -17.52
CA ASN A 100 39.80 3.58 -18.17
C ASN A 100 38.74 2.64 -17.56
N GLY A 101 37.84 3.17 -16.72
CA GLY A 101 36.80 2.38 -16.05
C GLY A 101 37.29 1.66 -14.79
N ASP A 102 38.48 1.99 -14.30
CA ASP A 102 38.98 1.49 -13.03
C ASP A 102 38.19 2.10 -11.87
N VAL A 103 37.93 1.30 -10.83
CA VAL A 103 37.17 1.72 -9.65
C VAL A 103 38.07 1.57 -8.44
N THR A 104 38.24 2.66 -7.70
CA THR A 104 39.09 2.69 -6.51
C THR A 104 38.42 1.96 -5.34
N ASP A 105 39.23 1.42 -4.41
CA ASP A 105 38.74 0.82 -3.17
C ASP A 105 37.86 1.78 -2.35
N GLN A 106 38.16 3.07 -2.42
CA GLN A 106 37.36 4.11 -1.78
C GLN A 106 35.94 4.16 -2.37
N GLN A 107 35.79 4.07 -3.69
CA GLN A 107 34.48 4.05 -4.35
C GLN A 107 33.71 2.77 -4.02
N ILE A 108 34.39 1.62 -3.94
CA ILE A 108 33.78 0.35 -3.51
C ILE A 108 33.27 0.48 -2.07
N THR A 109 34.09 1.05 -1.17
CA THR A 109 33.72 1.28 0.23
C THR A 109 32.52 2.22 0.34
N GLN A 110 32.50 3.29 -0.45
CA GLN A 110 31.36 4.22 -0.50
C GLN A 110 30.09 3.51 -0.94
N GLN A 111 30.15 2.64 -1.95
CA GLN A 111 28.99 1.87 -2.39
C GLN A 111 28.51 0.88 -1.31
N LEU A 112 29.44 0.22 -0.62
CA LEU A 112 29.09 -0.66 0.51
C LEU A 112 28.38 0.11 1.62
N ASN A 113 28.80 1.35 1.89
CA ASN A 113 28.14 2.21 2.87
C ASN A 113 26.72 2.56 2.44
N VAL A 114 26.50 2.92 1.16
CA VAL A 114 25.16 3.20 0.62
C VAL A 114 24.23 1.99 0.81
N LEU A 115 24.70 0.77 0.52
CA LEU A 115 23.93 -0.45 0.72
C LEU A 115 23.55 -0.63 2.20
N ASN A 116 24.52 -0.49 3.10
CA ASN A 116 24.27 -0.63 4.53
C ASN A 116 23.35 0.47 5.08
N ASP A 117 23.47 1.72 4.61
CA ASP A 117 22.61 2.82 5.04
C ASP A 117 21.16 2.62 4.57
N ALA A 118 20.97 2.20 3.33
CA ALA A 118 19.65 1.93 2.78
C ALA A 118 18.95 0.78 3.52
N TYR A 119 19.64 -0.35 3.71
CA TYR A 119 19.07 -1.52 4.38
C TYR A 119 18.98 -1.37 5.90
N ALA A 120 19.68 -0.39 6.49
CA ALA A 120 19.48 0.04 7.86
C ALA A 120 18.35 1.09 8.02
N GLY A 121 17.67 1.49 6.93
CA GLY A 121 16.58 2.47 6.95
C GLY A 121 17.02 3.93 7.13
N ARG A 122 18.32 4.23 6.98
CA ARG A 122 18.87 5.60 7.15
C ARG A 122 18.55 6.52 5.98
N THR A 123 18.18 5.95 4.83
CA THR A 123 17.78 6.69 3.63
C THR A 123 16.27 6.64 3.38
N GLY A 124 15.48 6.26 4.39
CA GLY A 124 14.03 6.03 4.31
C GLY A 124 13.65 4.54 4.38
N GLY A 125 12.40 4.26 4.73
CA GLY A 125 11.90 2.89 4.93
C GLY A 125 12.20 2.31 6.32
N VAL A 126 11.96 1.01 6.50
CA VAL A 126 12.16 0.28 7.76
C VAL A 126 13.49 -0.47 7.74
N ALA A 127 14.22 -0.46 8.85
CA ALA A 127 15.48 -1.17 8.99
C ALA A 127 15.29 -2.69 8.82
N THR A 128 16.10 -3.28 7.93
CA THR A 128 16.00 -4.69 7.54
C THR A 128 16.99 -5.57 8.34
N PRO A 129 16.86 -6.91 8.26
CA PRO A 129 17.82 -7.81 8.87
C PRO A 129 19.20 -7.87 8.19
N PHE A 130 19.40 -7.25 7.02
CA PHE A 130 20.59 -7.47 6.20
C PHE A 130 21.71 -6.46 6.48
N VAL A 131 22.96 -6.95 6.52
CA VAL A 131 24.20 -6.16 6.56
C VAL A 131 25.13 -6.68 5.48
N PHE A 132 25.79 -5.79 4.75
CA PHE A 132 26.70 -6.12 3.66
C PHE A 132 28.15 -5.93 4.10
N THR A 133 28.97 -6.94 3.83
CA THR A 133 30.41 -6.95 4.15
C THR A 133 31.20 -7.34 2.92
N LEU A 134 32.36 -6.74 2.70
CA LEU A 134 33.31 -7.25 1.71
C LEU A 134 33.74 -8.66 2.11
N ALA A 135 33.77 -9.54 1.12
CA ALA A 135 34.14 -10.95 1.27
C ALA A 135 35.66 -11.18 1.21
#